data_AF-A0A0N1BWS5-F1
#
_entry.id   AF-A0A0N1BWS5-F1
#
_cell.length_a   1.000
_cell.length_b   1.000
_cell.length_c   1.000
_cell.angle_alpha   90.00
_cell.angle_beta   90.00
_cell.angle_gamma   90.00
#
_symmetry.space_group_name_H-M   'P 1'
#
loop_
_entity.id
_entity.type
_entity.pdbx_description
1 polymer ?
#
loop_
_entity_poly.entity_id
_entity_poly.type
_entity_poly.pdbx_seq_one_letter_code
_entity_poly.pdbx_strand_id
1 'polypeptide(L)'
;MKKALLLLAILAFSLAAPAGASPEQAASLKDMLTRRLSESAGSHDRLHVERVPDVAVTEKAGLYQLRIPILRLAANDGWMVEAPLVEGDATPRPDGSWQLKLRLPQGLTLYGGNGFRLGDIALARQNLTLAISGDGRSLLSADLDIGNATFKPALGAGTGSLSALRLILTPKSMKDGVWSGRVSLALDALSLKDPMGIDRLAVQRLRLDGGADGLDMRRMGDLLASGDRAHLDRIARNADLSADIAGFRQVRDDGTRSALETAKGKLTLSGLSSAKASLVLDWTHAGLSHTGARLSPDLLPARASINLTGTSLPRALLTGAKPADGWTPALAAAGSAIKLSKLTLWNPNSTILGQGDFRFGPGNASGVTGNATLSLRGVDKIITGINQSMGANGATLAIGLYALQGLGRPEPGPEGTTHQYALTITPTGQVTLNGTDATSLFRGLMAVN
;
A
#
# COMPACT_ATOMS: atom_id res chain seq x y z
N MET A 1 37.56 41.98 -40.81
CA MET A 1 37.51 40.52 -40.48
C MET A 1 38.58 40.08 -39.46
N LYS A 2 39.10 40.95 -38.58
CA LYS A 2 40.09 40.58 -37.53
C LYS A 2 39.63 40.84 -36.08
N LYS A 3 38.36 41.22 -35.87
CA LYS A 3 37.77 41.45 -34.53
C LYS A 3 36.69 40.44 -34.14
N ALA A 4 36.43 39.43 -34.98
CA ALA A 4 35.44 38.38 -34.72
C ALA A 4 36.06 37.06 -34.19
N LEU A 5 37.39 36.93 -34.14
CA LEU A 5 38.07 35.72 -33.69
C LEU A 5 38.60 35.77 -32.25
N LEU A 6 38.57 36.93 -31.59
CA LEU A 6 39.08 37.08 -30.22
C LEU A 6 38.00 36.93 -29.13
N LEU A 7 36.71 36.92 -29.50
CA LEU A 7 35.62 36.69 -28.55
C LEU A 7 35.22 35.21 -28.39
N LEU A 8 35.68 34.32 -29.28
CA LEU A 8 35.44 32.87 -29.12
C LEU A 8 36.46 32.17 -28.21
N ALA A 9 37.52 32.84 -27.78
CA ALA A 9 38.51 32.28 -26.86
C ALA A 9 38.23 32.60 -25.37
N ILE A 10 37.33 33.54 -25.08
CA ILE A 10 36.96 33.94 -23.71
C ILE A 10 35.58 33.35 -23.32
N LEU A 11 34.86 32.79 -24.29
CA LEU A 11 33.67 31.95 -24.11
C LEU A 11 33.98 30.45 -24.17
N ALA A 12 35.26 30.08 -24.00
CA ALA A 12 35.59 28.83 -23.31
C ALA A 12 35.15 29.01 -21.85
N PHE A 13 33.82 28.99 -21.65
CA PHE A 13 33.20 28.66 -20.40
C PHE A 13 34.01 27.51 -19.83
N SER A 14 34.69 27.82 -18.73
CA SER A 14 34.85 26.95 -17.59
C SER A 14 33.71 25.93 -17.53
N LEU A 15 33.89 24.83 -18.27
CA LEU A 15 33.52 23.53 -17.76
C LEU A 15 34.31 23.45 -16.46
N ALA A 16 33.68 23.89 -15.37
CA ALA A 16 34.18 23.66 -14.04
C ALA A 16 34.48 22.16 -14.03
N ALA A 17 35.76 21.81 -14.09
CA ALA A 17 36.21 20.51 -13.66
C ALA A 17 35.48 20.26 -12.33
N PRO A 18 34.88 19.07 -12.12
CA PRO A 18 34.14 18.79 -10.89
C PRO A 18 35.02 19.29 -9.75
N ALA A 19 34.54 20.31 -9.05
CA ALA A 19 35.34 21.02 -8.06
C ALA A 19 35.92 19.94 -7.15
N GLY A 20 37.26 19.83 -7.15
CA GLY A 20 37.94 18.79 -6.39
C GLY A 20 37.41 18.79 -4.97
N ALA A 21 37.21 17.61 -4.39
CA ALA A 21 36.65 17.49 -3.06
C ALA A 21 37.40 18.42 -2.09
N SER A 22 36.70 19.36 -1.48
CA SER A 22 37.29 20.32 -0.54
C SER A 22 37.08 19.92 0.92
N PRO A 23 38.01 20.26 1.83
CA PRO A 23 37.84 20.05 3.27
C PRO A 23 36.61 20.77 3.85
N GLU A 24 36.28 21.95 3.33
CA GLU A 24 35.10 22.72 3.75
C GLU A 24 33.79 21.98 3.46
N GLN A 25 33.69 21.36 2.28
CA GLN A 25 32.54 20.52 1.91
C GLN A 25 32.48 19.23 2.75
N ALA A 26 33.62 18.64 3.11
CA ALA A 26 33.66 17.49 4.04
C ALA A 26 33.08 17.88 5.42
N ALA A 27 33.51 19.02 5.96
CA ALA A 27 33.00 19.56 7.22
C ALA A 27 31.49 19.88 7.13
N SER A 28 31.05 20.51 6.03
CA SER A 28 29.65 20.81 5.80
C SER A 28 28.77 19.55 5.74
N LEU A 29 29.24 18.51 5.05
CA LEU A 29 28.57 17.20 4.99
C LEU A 29 28.51 16.54 6.36
N LYS A 30 29.61 16.57 7.13
CA LYS A 30 29.64 16.08 8.52
C LYS A 30 28.58 16.80 9.37
N ASP A 31 28.60 18.12 9.39
CA ASP A 31 27.70 18.95 10.19
C ASP A 31 26.23 18.75 9.79
N MET A 32 25.95 18.59 8.50
CA MET A 32 24.62 18.25 8.01
C MET A 32 24.16 16.89 8.58
N LEU A 33 24.96 15.83 8.41
CA LEU A 33 24.59 14.48 8.86
C LEU A 33 24.43 14.41 10.38
N THR A 34 25.37 14.97 11.14
CA THR A 34 25.29 15.01 12.61
C THR A 34 24.03 15.71 13.06
N ARG A 35 23.72 16.89 12.51
CA ARG A 35 22.50 17.65 12.84
C ARG A 35 21.23 16.86 12.54
N ARG A 36 21.15 16.15 11.41
CA ARG A 36 19.97 15.33 11.08
C ARG A 36 19.80 14.14 12.02
N LEU A 37 20.89 13.49 12.41
CA LEU A 37 20.86 12.41 13.40
C LEU A 37 20.47 12.96 14.78
N SER A 38 20.91 14.16 15.16
CA SER A 38 20.48 14.83 16.40
C SER A 38 19.00 15.19 16.41
N GLU A 39 18.47 15.73 15.31
CA GLU A 39 17.04 15.99 15.17
C GLU A 39 16.21 14.70 15.30
N SER A 40 16.68 13.61 14.68
CA SER A 40 16.04 12.30 14.80
C SER A 40 16.08 11.77 16.24
N ALA A 41 17.18 11.95 16.97
CA ALA A 41 17.31 11.53 18.37
C ALA A 41 16.44 12.35 19.34
N GLY A 42 16.16 13.62 19.02
CA GLY A 42 15.24 14.46 19.79
C GLY A 42 13.76 14.17 19.48
N SER A 43 13.48 13.46 18.38
CA SER A 43 12.12 13.08 18.01
C SER A 43 11.72 11.79 18.73
N HIS A 44 10.51 11.78 19.32
CA HIS A 44 9.89 10.56 19.84
C HIS A 44 8.92 9.95 18.83
N ASP A 45 9.15 10.24 17.55
CA ASP A 45 8.49 9.55 16.45
C ASP A 45 8.79 8.04 16.49
N ARG A 46 7.99 7.27 15.74
CA ARG A 46 7.99 5.79 15.77
C ARG A 46 9.35 5.11 15.59
N LEU A 47 10.30 5.75 14.91
CA LEU A 47 11.66 5.30 14.72
C LEU A 47 12.58 6.50 14.92
N HIS A 48 13.45 6.42 15.91
CA HIS A 48 14.36 7.50 16.26
C HIS A 48 15.76 6.97 16.50
N VAL A 49 16.75 7.85 16.39
CA VAL A 49 18.13 7.53 16.73
C VAL A 49 18.25 7.48 18.26
N GLU A 50 18.60 6.32 18.83
CA GLU A 50 18.74 6.19 20.30
C GLU A 50 19.82 7.15 20.83
N ARG A 51 20.95 7.22 20.12
CA ARG A 51 22.08 8.08 20.44
C ARG A 51 22.77 8.56 19.17
N VAL A 52 23.08 9.85 19.13
CA VAL A 52 23.80 10.45 18.00
C VAL A 52 25.21 9.87 17.92
N PRO A 53 25.57 9.19 16.81
CA PRO A 53 26.92 8.65 16.62
C PRO A 53 27.91 9.75 16.19
N ASP A 54 29.20 9.52 16.42
CA ASP A 54 30.26 10.42 15.93
C ASP A 54 30.50 10.17 14.43
N VAL A 55 29.90 11.02 13.60
CA VAL A 55 30.03 10.95 12.15
C VAL A 55 31.42 11.44 11.74
N ALA A 56 32.14 10.60 10.98
CA ALA A 56 33.39 10.99 10.34
C ALA A 56 33.19 11.11 8.83
N VAL A 57 33.71 12.19 8.26
CA VAL A 57 33.75 12.47 6.83
C VAL A 57 35.17 12.81 6.45
N THR A 58 35.77 12.04 5.55
CA THR A 58 37.16 12.22 5.12
C THR A 58 37.25 12.28 3.61
N GLU A 59 38.05 13.20 3.08
CA GLU A 59 38.31 13.25 1.65
C GLU A 59 39.20 12.07 1.22
N LYS A 60 38.82 11.40 0.12
CA LYS A 60 39.67 10.40 -0.53
C LYS A 60 39.40 10.35 -2.03
N ALA A 61 40.44 10.60 -2.83
CA ALA A 61 40.40 10.46 -4.29
C ALA A 61 39.24 11.22 -4.97
N GLY A 62 38.96 12.45 -4.52
CA GLY A 62 37.88 13.28 -5.07
C GLY A 62 36.46 12.89 -4.63
N LEU A 63 36.34 11.98 -3.65
CA LEU A 63 35.09 11.59 -3.00
C LEU A 63 35.15 11.86 -1.49
N TYR A 64 34.00 11.87 -0.84
CA TYR A 64 33.90 11.98 0.62
C TYR A 64 33.55 10.62 1.22
N GLN A 65 34.49 10.02 1.93
CA GLN A 65 34.22 8.79 2.65
C GLN A 65 33.46 9.09 3.93
N LEU A 66 32.35 8.41 4.11
CA LEU A 66 31.48 8.48 5.27
C LEU A 66 31.74 7.30 6.19
N ARG A 67 31.76 7.56 7.49
CA ARG A 67 31.79 6.53 8.53
C ARG A 67 30.89 6.95 9.69
N ILE A 68 29.91 6.10 10.01
CA ILE A 68 28.96 6.29 11.10
C ILE A 68 29.03 5.04 11.99
N PRO A 69 29.73 5.09 13.12
CA PRO A 69 29.82 3.97 14.05
C PRO A 69 28.56 3.85 14.92
N ILE A 70 28.13 2.61 15.21
CA ILE A 70 27.10 2.29 16.20
C ILE A 70 25.82 3.12 15.98
N LEU A 71 25.24 3.03 14.77
CA LEU A 71 23.96 3.66 14.49
C LEU A 71 22.85 2.78 15.05
N ARG A 72 22.14 3.29 16.06
CA ARG A 72 21.01 2.59 16.68
C ARG A 72 19.71 3.30 16.38
N LEU A 73 18.75 2.54 15.87
CA LEU A 73 17.39 3.00 15.62
C LEU A 73 16.46 2.25 16.57
N ALA A 74 15.78 2.99 17.42
CA ALA A 74 14.82 2.48 18.37
C ALA A 74 13.40 2.82 17.92
N ALA A 75 12.47 1.92 18.20
CA ALA A 75 11.04 2.10 18.01
C ALA A 75 10.35 2.39 19.34
N ASN A 76 9.15 2.97 19.28
CA ASN A 76 8.40 3.40 20.47
C ASN A 76 7.94 2.25 21.38
N ASP A 77 7.94 1.03 20.85
CA ASP A 77 7.64 -0.21 21.60
C ASP A 77 8.91 -0.86 22.19
N GLY A 78 10.03 -0.15 22.17
CA GLY A 78 11.32 -0.56 22.74
C GLY A 78 12.16 -1.44 21.83
N TRP A 79 11.66 -1.85 20.67
CA TRP A 79 12.46 -2.61 19.71
C TRP A 79 13.60 -1.76 19.17
N MET A 80 14.76 -2.38 18.94
CA MET A 80 15.92 -1.65 18.46
C MET A 80 16.70 -2.46 17.42
N VAL A 81 17.21 -1.76 16.41
CA VAL A 81 18.18 -2.27 15.45
C VAL A 81 19.47 -1.48 15.56
N GLU A 82 20.60 -2.18 15.64
CA GLU A 82 21.93 -1.59 15.63
C GLU A 82 22.64 -1.93 14.33
N ALA A 83 23.19 -0.92 13.66
CA ALA A 83 24.21 -1.07 12.65
C ALA A 83 25.57 -0.71 13.27
N PRO A 84 26.44 -1.69 13.58
CA PRO A 84 27.73 -1.43 14.23
C PRO A 84 28.62 -0.45 13.45
N LEU A 85 28.49 -0.47 12.13
CA LEU A 85 29.18 0.44 11.24
C LEU A 85 28.34 0.66 9.98
N VAL A 86 28.07 1.91 9.66
CA VAL A 86 27.67 2.35 8.32
C VAL A 86 28.88 3.04 7.71
N GLU A 87 29.23 2.69 6.49
CA GLU A 87 30.30 3.34 5.75
C GLU A 87 29.86 3.56 4.30
N GLY A 88 30.50 4.47 3.59
CA GLY A 88 30.12 4.75 2.21
C GLY A 88 30.88 5.90 1.60
N ASP A 89 30.48 6.24 0.37
CA ASP A 89 31.00 7.38 -0.36
C ASP A 89 29.88 8.39 -0.59
N ALA A 90 30.22 9.67 -0.51
CA ALA A 90 29.34 10.77 -0.87
C ALA A 90 29.97 11.59 -1.99
N THR A 91 29.12 12.00 -2.93
CA THR A 91 29.49 12.84 -4.08
C THR A 91 28.55 14.03 -4.16
N PRO A 92 29.06 15.27 -4.19
CA PRO A 92 28.23 16.44 -4.38
C PRO A 92 27.70 16.48 -5.81
N ARG A 93 26.50 17.00 -6.00
CA ARG A 93 25.86 17.18 -7.31
C ARG A 93 25.82 18.67 -7.69
N PRO A 94 25.68 19.00 -8.99
CA PRO A 94 25.67 20.39 -9.46
C PRO A 94 24.56 21.26 -8.86
N ASP A 95 23.46 20.64 -8.42
CA ASP A 95 22.31 21.30 -7.77
C ASP A 95 22.50 21.51 -6.25
N GLY A 96 23.69 21.21 -5.72
CA GLY A 96 24.00 21.27 -4.29
C GLY A 96 23.47 20.09 -3.47
N SER A 97 22.85 19.10 -4.10
CA SER A 97 22.45 17.85 -3.45
C SER A 97 23.62 16.87 -3.28
N TRP A 98 23.41 15.81 -2.52
CA TRP A 98 24.41 14.77 -2.27
C TRP A 98 23.93 13.42 -2.75
N GLN A 99 24.77 12.70 -3.48
CA GLN A 99 24.59 11.27 -3.73
C GLN A 99 25.39 10.49 -2.70
N LEU A 100 24.74 9.55 -2.02
CA LEU A 100 25.34 8.68 -1.02
C LEU A 100 25.31 7.24 -1.51
N LYS A 101 26.42 6.53 -1.39
CA LYS A 101 26.52 5.08 -1.63
C LYS A 101 26.99 4.42 -0.36
N LEU A 102 26.08 3.80 0.37
CA LEU A 102 26.29 3.26 1.71
C LEU A 102 26.41 1.73 1.70
N ARG A 103 27.06 1.19 2.73
CA ARG A 103 27.17 -0.25 3.02
C ARG A 103 27.22 -0.49 4.54
N LEU A 104 26.77 -1.67 4.92
CA LEU A 104 26.71 -2.22 6.27
C LEU A 104 27.65 -3.44 6.31
N PRO A 105 28.95 -3.25 6.52
CA PRO A 105 29.94 -4.34 6.44
C PRO A 105 29.74 -5.42 7.50
N GLN A 106 29.18 -5.06 8.67
CA GLN A 106 29.02 -5.98 9.81
C GLN A 106 27.59 -6.50 9.96
N GLY A 107 26.68 -6.18 9.02
CA GLY A 107 25.27 -6.51 9.15
C GLY A 107 24.55 -5.65 10.20
N LEU A 108 23.49 -6.21 10.78
CA LEU A 108 22.65 -5.54 11.78
C LEU A 108 22.44 -6.44 13.01
N THR A 109 22.29 -5.85 14.18
CA THR A 109 21.90 -6.56 15.41
C THR A 109 20.48 -6.16 15.78
N LEU A 110 19.62 -7.13 16.12
CA LEU A 110 18.25 -6.89 16.57
C LEU A 110 18.11 -7.08 18.09
N TYR A 111 17.35 -6.19 18.71
CA TYR A 111 16.97 -6.22 20.12
C TYR A 111 15.46 -6.13 20.27
N GLY A 112 14.90 -6.89 21.19
CA GLY A 112 13.47 -6.87 21.51
C GLY A 112 13.11 -5.69 22.41
N GLY A 113 11.80 -5.48 22.63
CA GLY A 113 11.27 -4.40 23.48
C GLY A 113 11.75 -4.39 24.95
N ASN A 114 12.28 -5.51 25.42
CA ASN A 114 12.88 -5.65 26.74
C ASN A 114 14.41 -5.41 26.74
N GLY A 115 14.98 -4.98 25.61
CA GLY A 115 16.40 -4.74 25.44
C GLY A 115 17.25 -5.99 25.24
N PHE A 116 16.68 -7.20 25.27
CA PHE A 116 17.46 -8.42 25.01
C PHE A 116 17.81 -8.55 23.53
N ARG A 117 19.06 -8.95 23.27
CA ARG A 117 19.53 -9.26 21.92
C ARG A 117 18.79 -10.49 21.38
N LEU A 118 18.17 -10.33 20.23
CA LEU A 118 17.42 -11.39 19.54
C LEU A 118 18.29 -12.13 18.52
N GLY A 119 19.32 -11.47 17.98
CA GLY A 119 20.22 -12.07 16.99
C GLY A 119 20.77 -11.04 16.01
N ASP A 120 21.45 -11.55 14.98
CA ASP A 120 22.13 -10.75 13.96
C ASP A 120 21.56 -11.01 12.57
N ILE A 121 21.44 -9.98 11.75
CA ILE A 121 21.12 -10.07 10.33
C ILE A 121 22.42 -9.93 9.53
N ALA A 122 22.83 -11.00 8.88
CA ALA A 122 23.92 -10.96 7.90
C ALA A 122 23.38 -10.61 6.51
N LEU A 123 24.03 -9.68 5.82
CA LEU A 123 23.66 -9.22 4.47
C LEU A 123 24.76 -9.62 3.48
N ALA A 124 24.47 -10.57 2.58
CA ALA A 124 25.49 -11.03 1.63
C ALA A 124 25.64 -10.12 0.40
N ARG A 125 24.53 -9.51 -0.04
CA ARG A 125 24.51 -8.52 -1.12
C ARG A 125 23.84 -7.24 -0.61
N GLN A 126 24.46 -6.11 -0.93
CA GLN A 126 23.91 -4.80 -0.61
C GLN A 126 24.29 -3.77 -1.68
N ASN A 127 23.31 -2.98 -2.08
CA ASN A 127 23.48 -1.74 -2.80
C ASN A 127 22.54 -0.73 -2.15
N LEU A 128 23.09 0.30 -1.50
CA LEU A 128 22.31 1.31 -0.80
C LEU A 128 22.71 2.67 -1.41
N THR A 129 22.03 3.07 -2.48
CA THR A 129 22.29 4.36 -3.13
C THR A 129 21.15 5.32 -2.83
N LEU A 130 21.48 6.47 -2.27
CA LEU A 130 20.52 7.52 -1.92
C LEU A 130 20.93 8.83 -2.58
N ALA A 131 19.97 9.70 -2.84
CA ALA A 131 20.24 11.10 -3.07
C ALA A 131 19.47 11.93 -2.06
N ILE A 132 20.13 12.90 -1.43
CA ILE A 132 19.53 13.78 -0.42
C ILE A 132 19.78 15.24 -0.79
N SER A 133 18.86 16.13 -0.41
CA SER A 133 19.04 17.57 -0.59
C SER A 133 20.29 18.10 0.13
N GLY A 134 20.77 19.27 -0.27
CA GLY A 134 21.95 19.89 0.35
C GLY A 134 21.80 20.22 1.84
N ASP A 135 20.57 20.33 2.34
CA ASP A 135 20.26 20.45 3.76
C ASP A 135 20.00 19.10 4.46
N GLY A 136 19.95 17.99 3.72
CA GLY A 136 19.67 16.65 4.21
C GLY A 136 18.23 16.39 4.66
N ARG A 137 17.27 17.30 4.38
CA ARG A 137 15.85 17.12 4.78
C ARG A 137 15.05 16.25 3.84
N SER A 138 15.45 16.19 2.58
CA SER A 138 14.64 15.63 1.50
C SER A 138 15.36 14.45 0.88
N LEU A 139 14.69 13.29 0.84
CA LEU A 139 15.16 12.12 0.10
C LEU A 139 14.78 12.28 -1.38
N LEU A 140 15.76 12.63 -2.21
CA LEU A 140 15.62 12.90 -3.63
C LEU A 140 15.67 11.65 -4.51
N SER A 141 16.12 10.51 -4.01
CA SER A 141 15.96 9.20 -4.66
C SER A 141 16.50 8.12 -3.74
N ALA A 142 16.05 6.89 -3.92
CA ALA A 142 16.65 5.74 -3.28
C ALA A 142 16.68 4.56 -4.26
N ASP A 143 17.77 3.82 -4.27
CA ASP A 143 17.90 2.51 -4.87
C ASP A 143 18.58 1.60 -3.83
N LEU A 144 17.73 0.81 -3.17
CA LEU A 144 18.09 -0.16 -2.16
C LEU A 144 17.94 -1.54 -2.78
N ASP A 145 18.99 -2.35 -2.77
CA ASP A 145 18.93 -3.78 -3.09
C ASP A 145 19.71 -4.54 -2.02
N ILE A 146 18.99 -5.30 -1.21
CA ILE A 146 19.52 -6.21 -0.21
C ILE A 146 19.24 -7.62 -0.72
N GLY A 147 20.27 -8.48 -0.75
CA GLY A 147 20.14 -9.86 -1.19
C GLY A 147 20.73 -10.84 -0.19
N ASN A 148 20.08 -12.01 -0.09
CA ASN A 148 20.47 -13.14 0.76
C ASN A 148 20.69 -12.73 2.23
N ALA A 149 19.73 -11.99 2.79
CA ALA A 149 19.76 -11.67 4.20
C ALA A 149 19.38 -12.90 5.03
N THR A 150 20.17 -13.18 6.07
CA THR A 150 19.96 -14.32 6.98
C THR A 150 19.99 -13.85 8.42
N PHE A 151 18.98 -14.23 9.19
CA PHE A 151 18.92 -13.95 10.61
C PHE A 151 19.54 -15.11 11.39
N LYS A 152 20.56 -14.79 12.18
CA LYS A 152 21.25 -15.67 13.12
C LYS A 152 20.69 -15.40 14.52
N PRO A 153 19.74 -16.23 15.01
CA PRO A 153 19.12 -15.98 16.30
C PRO A 153 20.09 -16.15 17.46
N ALA A 154 19.85 -15.39 18.53
CA ALA A 154 20.30 -15.74 19.87
C ALA A 154 19.53 -16.98 20.38
N LEU A 155 20.05 -17.63 21.42
CA LEU A 155 19.40 -18.81 22.02
C LEU A 155 17.93 -18.51 22.38
N GLY A 156 17.02 -19.36 21.89
CA GLY A 156 15.58 -19.22 22.12
C GLY A 156 14.84 -18.27 21.17
N ALA A 157 15.51 -17.64 20.20
CA ALA A 157 14.87 -16.86 19.15
C ALA A 157 14.59 -17.67 17.88
N GLY A 158 13.63 -17.20 17.07
CA GLY A 158 13.24 -17.82 15.81
C GLY A 158 14.25 -17.60 14.68
N THR A 159 14.18 -18.35 13.59
CA THR A 159 15.06 -18.16 12.42
C THR A 159 14.39 -17.32 11.35
N GLY A 160 15.19 -16.67 10.50
CA GLY A 160 14.67 -15.83 9.43
C GLY A 160 15.58 -15.77 8.22
N SER A 161 15.00 -15.67 7.03
CA SER A 161 15.73 -15.44 5.78
C SER A 161 14.92 -14.60 4.81
N LEU A 162 15.65 -13.94 3.90
CA LEU A 162 15.12 -13.11 2.83
C LEU A 162 16.07 -13.20 1.64
N SER A 163 15.59 -13.66 0.49
CA SER A 163 16.44 -13.78 -0.70
C SER A 163 16.70 -12.43 -1.37
N ALA A 164 15.71 -11.56 -1.45
CA ALA A 164 15.90 -10.21 -1.99
C ALA A 164 14.89 -9.22 -1.43
N LEU A 165 15.33 -8.00 -1.17
CA LEU A 165 14.52 -6.82 -0.91
C LEU A 165 15.05 -5.69 -1.78
N ARG A 166 14.20 -5.15 -2.65
CA ARG A 166 14.53 -4.01 -3.49
C ARG A 166 13.53 -2.88 -3.29
N LEU A 167 14.02 -1.67 -3.02
CA LEU A 167 13.22 -0.45 -2.96
C LEU A 167 13.82 0.58 -3.91
N ILE A 168 13.02 1.04 -4.87
CA ILE A 168 13.38 2.10 -5.80
C ILE A 168 12.42 3.26 -5.60
N LEU A 169 12.96 4.44 -5.35
CA LEU A 169 12.26 5.71 -5.29
C LEU A 169 12.79 6.59 -6.42
N THR A 170 11.96 6.83 -7.44
CA THR A 170 12.29 7.66 -8.61
C THR A 170 11.38 8.88 -8.65
N PRO A 171 11.68 9.93 -7.87
CA PRO A 171 10.92 11.17 -7.95
C PRO A 171 11.13 11.84 -9.30
N LYS A 172 10.03 12.36 -9.84
CA LYS A 172 10.02 13.36 -10.92
C LYS A 172 10.24 14.77 -10.37
N SER A 173 9.72 15.05 -9.17
CA SER A 173 9.87 16.35 -8.51
C SER A 173 9.69 16.22 -6.99
N MET A 174 10.42 17.03 -6.24
CA MET A 174 10.15 17.26 -4.82
C MET A 174 10.27 18.76 -4.55
N LYS A 175 9.15 19.41 -4.19
CA LYS A 175 9.13 20.85 -3.89
C LYS A 175 8.20 21.09 -2.71
N ASP A 176 8.65 21.86 -1.72
CA ASP A 176 7.85 22.28 -0.57
C ASP A 176 7.16 21.12 0.20
N GLY A 177 7.81 19.95 0.29
CA GLY A 177 7.26 18.76 0.95
C GLY A 177 6.28 17.94 0.09
N VAL A 178 6.08 18.36 -1.16
CA VAL A 178 5.23 17.68 -2.15
C VAL A 178 6.10 16.86 -3.10
N TRP A 179 5.86 15.56 -3.14
CA TRP A 179 6.56 14.57 -3.95
C TRP A 179 5.74 14.17 -5.18
N SER A 180 6.38 14.02 -6.33
CA SER A 180 5.76 13.33 -7.47
C SER A 180 6.76 12.34 -8.02
N GLY A 181 6.35 11.11 -8.32
CA GLY A 181 7.30 10.07 -8.71
C GLY A 181 6.71 8.68 -8.73
N ARG A 182 7.60 7.69 -8.91
CA ARG A 182 7.28 6.27 -8.73
C ARG A 182 8.06 5.67 -7.57
N VAL A 183 7.42 4.71 -6.90
CA VAL A 183 7.97 3.84 -5.87
C VAL A 183 7.77 2.40 -6.34
N SER A 184 8.84 1.61 -6.32
CA SER A 184 8.77 0.16 -6.51
C SER A 184 9.38 -0.51 -5.31
N LEU A 185 8.63 -1.39 -4.66
CA LEU A 185 9.09 -2.29 -3.60
C LEU A 185 8.95 -3.73 -4.09
N ALA A 186 10.02 -4.50 -3.91
CA ALA A 186 10.04 -5.92 -4.20
C ALA A 186 10.64 -6.69 -3.03
N LEU A 187 10.02 -7.80 -2.67
CA LEU A 187 10.48 -8.72 -1.66
C LEU A 187 10.31 -10.15 -2.19
N ASP A 188 11.36 -10.96 -2.07
CA ASP A 188 11.40 -12.34 -2.54
C ASP A 188 11.85 -13.29 -1.42
N ALA A 189 11.11 -14.39 -1.28
CA ALA A 189 11.37 -15.49 -0.37
C ALA A 189 11.70 -15.04 1.07
N LEU A 190 10.81 -14.24 1.66
CA LEU A 190 10.81 -14.00 3.10
C LEU A 190 10.31 -15.26 3.81
N SER A 191 11.05 -15.71 4.82
CA SER A 191 10.65 -16.79 5.72
C SER A 191 11.04 -16.41 7.13
N LEU A 192 10.08 -16.39 8.04
CA LEU A 192 10.28 -16.22 9.48
C LEU A 192 9.68 -17.44 10.19
N LYS A 193 10.51 -18.10 10.97
CA LYS A 193 10.16 -19.28 11.75
C LYS A 193 10.30 -18.98 13.23
N ASP A 194 9.45 -19.57 14.05
CA ASP A 194 9.62 -19.52 15.50
C ASP A 194 10.79 -20.43 15.97
N PRO A 195 11.11 -20.43 17.28
CA PRO A 195 12.19 -21.27 17.82
C PRO A 195 11.95 -22.78 17.65
N MET A 196 10.71 -23.22 17.41
CA MET A 196 10.37 -24.62 17.13
C MET A 196 10.49 -24.96 15.63
N GLY A 197 10.85 -23.99 14.79
CA GLY A 197 10.99 -24.17 13.35
C GLY A 197 9.68 -24.07 12.57
N ILE A 198 8.59 -23.63 13.20
CA ILE A 198 7.29 -23.46 12.54
C ILE A 198 7.28 -22.12 11.79
N ASP A 199 6.88 -22.15 10.50
CA ASP A 199 6.70 -20.95 9.69
C ASP A 199 5.63 -20.04 10.31
N ARG A 200 6.04 -18.87 10.80
CA ARG A 200 5.15 -17.82 11.33
C ARG A 200 4.75 -16.83 10.25
N LEU A 201 5.66 -16.54 9.34
CA LEU A 201 5.40 -15.70 8.18
C LEU A 201 6.25 -16.19 7.02
N ALA A 202 5.63 -16.40 5.87
CA ALA A 202 6.33 -16.68 4.63
C ALA A 202 5.71 -15.87 3.49
N VAL A 203 6.55 -15.33 2.62
CA VAL A 203 6.13 -14.64 1.40
C VAL A 203 7.10 -15.03 0.29
N GLN A 204 6.62 -15.75 -0.73
CA GLN A 204 7.47 -16.13 -1.86
C GLN A 204 7.81 -14.92 -2.72
N ARG A 205 6.82 -14.06 -2.98
CA ARG A 205 7.00 -12.84 -3.75
C ARG A 205 6.00 -11.77 -3.32
N LEU A 206 6.49 -10.55 -3.19
CA LEU A 206 5.69 -9.34 -3.04
C LEU A 206 6.29 -8.28 -3.95
N ARG A 207 5.51 -7.77 -4.89
CA ARG A 207 5.87 -6.62 -5.72
C ARG A 207 4.79 -5.57 -5.54
N LEU A 208 5.19 -4.39 -5.12
CA LEU A 208 4.34 -3.20 -5.06
C LEU A 208 4.97 -2.15 -5.95
N ASP A 209 4.21 -1.63 -6.90
CA ASP A 209 4.66 -0.53 -7.76
C ASP A 209 3.59 0.53 -7.77
N GLY A 210 3.94 1.76 -7.41
CA GLY A 210 2.98 2.84 -7.30
C GLY A 210 3.58 4.16 -7.73
N GLY A 211 2.70 5.07 -8.11
CA GLY A 211 3.05 6.43 -8.46
C GLY A 211 2.07 7.40 -7.85
N ALA A 212 2.53 8.62 -7.62
CA ALA A 212 1.66 9.71 -7.25
C ALA A 212 2.16 11.01 -7.85
N ASP A 213 1.21 11.90 -8.16
CA ASP A 213 1.49 13.27 -8.55
C ASP A 213 1.00 14.21 -7.44
N GLY A 214 1.92 14.99 -6.88
CA GLY A 214 1.60 15.96 -5.85
C GLY A 214 1.37 15.36 -4.46
N LEU A 215 2.08 14.27 -4.12
CA LEU A 215 2.04 13.59 -2.84
C LEU A 215 2.58 14.45 -1.68
N ASP A 216 1.73 14.93 -0.77
CA ASP A 216 2.18 15.55 0.48
C ASP A 216 2.75 14.49 1.42
N MET A 217 4.08 14.43 1.51
CA MET A 217 4.80 13.41 2.28
C MET A 217 4.57 13.52 3.79
N ARG A 218 4.32 14.73 4.31
CA ARG A 218 4.04 14.94 5.74
C ARG A 218 2.70 14.32 6.09
N ARG A 219 1.67 14.62 5.30
CA ARG A 219 0.33 14.04 5.48
C ARG A 219 0.29 12.55 5.24
N MET A 220 1.08 12.03 4.31
CA MET A 220 1.22 10.58 4.14
C MET A 220 1.84 9.95 5.39
N GLY A 221 2.86 10.59 5.99
CA GLY A 221 3.40 10.19 7.29
C GLY A 221 2.32 10.15 8.37
N ASP A 222 1.53 11.22 8.49
CA ASP A 222 0.42 11.30 9.45
C ASP A 222 -0.63 10.21 9.19
N LEU A 223 -1.05 9.99 7.94
CA LEU A 223 -2.00 8.93 7.57
C LEU A 223 -1.49 7.55 7.99
N LEU A 224 -0.23 7.24 7.68
CA LEU A 224 0.39 5.97 8.05
C LEU A 224 0.56 5.84 9.58
N ALA A 225 0.65 6.98 10.28
CA ALA A 225 0.74 7.05 11.73
C ALA A 225 -0.61 6.87 12.42
N SER A 226 -1.53 7.79 12.21
CA SER A 226 -2.81 7.83 12.92
C SER A 226 -3.88 6.95 12.29
N GLY A 227 -3.70 6.53 11.04
CA GLY A 227 -4.77 5.94 10.24
C GLY A 227 -5.87 6.96 9.88
N ASP A 228 -5.65 8.26 10.12
CA ASP A 228 -6.64 9.30 9.87
C ASP A 228 -6.82 9.54 8.37
N ARG A 229 -7.98 9.11 7.87
CA ARG A 229 -8.37 9.21 6.46
C ARG A 229 -9.07 10.53 6.13
N ALA A 230 -9.30 11.41 7.12
CA ALA A 230 -10.01 12.67 6.93
C ALA A 230 -9.30 13.63 5.95
N HIS A 231 -8.01 13.38 5.64
CA HIS A 231 -7.18 14.26 4.82
C HIS A 231 -6.62 13.62 3.55
N LEU A 232 -7.14 12.47 3.11
CA LEU A 232 -6.71 11.80 1.86
C LEU A 232 -6.79 12.71 0.62
N ASP A 233 -7.67 13.71 0.64
CA ASP A 233 -7.89 14.70 -0.42
C ASP A 233 -6.71 15.64 -0.68
N ARG A 234 -5.87 15.85 0.33
CA ARG A 234 -4.69 16.71 0.26
C ARG A 234 -3.41 15.89 0.11
N ILE A 235 -3.55 14.57 0.00
CA ILE A 235 -2.41 13.67 -0.10
C ILE A 235 -1.87 13.69 -1.51
N ALA A 236 -2.66 13.47 -2.56
CA ALA A 236 -2.15 13.50 -3.94
C ALA A 236 -3.20 14.04 -4.91
N ARG A 237 -2.79 14.41 -6.13
CA ARG A 237 -3.71 14.76 -7.23
C ARG A 237 -4.18 13.53 -7.99
N ASN A 238 -3.23 12.64 -8.28
CA ASN A 238 -3.45 11.33 -8.89
C ASN A 238 -2.57 10.32 -8.16
N ALA A 239 -3.02 9.08 -8.09
CA ALA A 239 -2.24 7.98 -7.55
C ALA A 239 -2.55 6.66 -8.27
N ASP A 240 -1.53 5.87 -8.57
CA ASP A 240 -1.67 4.49 -9.02
C ASP A 240 -0.92 3.54 -8.08
N LEU A 241 -1.46 2.35 -7.87
CA LEU A 241 -0.84 1.29 -7.09
C LEU A 241 -1.11 -0.05 -7.77
N SER A 242 -0.06 -0.81 -7.99
CA SER A 242 -0.10 -2.18 -8.49
C SER A 242 0.52 -3.11 -7.45
N ALA A 243 -0.08 -4.27 -7.26
CA ALA A 243 0.39 -5.29 -6.32
C ALA A 243 0.44 -6.67 -7.01
N ASP A 244 1.50 -7.44 -6.77
CA ASP A 244 1.63 -8.87 -7.10
C ASP A 244 2.17 -9.59 -5.87
N ILE A 245 1.34 -10.47 -5.30
CA ILE A 245 1.64 -11.24 -4.10
C ILE A 245 1.59 -12.70 -4.49
N ALA A 246 2.58 -13.48 -4.07
CA ALA A 246 2.59 -14.93 -4.23
C ALA A 246 3.09 -15.63 -2.96
N GLY A 247 2.45 -16.76 -2.65
CA GLY A 247 2.84 -17.68 -1.59
C GLY A 247 2.91 -17.02 -0.21
N PHE A 248 1.93 -16.17 0.12
CA PHE A 248 1.80 -15.60 1.46
C PHE A 248 1.24 -16.65 2.41
N ARG A 249 1.88 -16.82 3.57
CA ARG A 249 1.43 -17.68 4.67
C ARG A 249 1.74 -17.00 6.00
N GLN A 250 0.79 -17.06 6.93
CA GLN A 250 0.97 -16.53 8.28
C GLN A 250 0.35 -17.50 9.30
N VAL A 251 1.05 -17.71 10.41
CA VAL A 251 0.54 -18.39 11.60
C VAL A 251 0.68 -17.45 12.78
N ARG A 252 -0.46 -17.05 13.35
CA ARG A 252 -0.54 -16.18 14.53
C ARG A 252 -0.42 -16.99 15.82
N ASP A 253 -0.18 -16.31 16.93
CA ASP A 253 -0.01 -16.95 18.25
C ASP A 253 -1.30 -17.56 18.79
N ASP A 254 -2.46 -17.08 18.34
CA ASP A 254 -3.77 -17.69 18.62
C ASP A 254 -4.04 -18.97 17.79
N GLY A 255 -3.05 -19.43 17.01
CA GLY A 255 -3.16 -20.57 16.10
C GLY A 255 -3.88 -20.26 14.78
N THR A 256 -4.36 -19.03 14.57
CA THR A 256 -5.01 -18.63 13.33
C THR A 256 -4.01 -18.68 12.19
N ARG A 257 -4.39 -19.37 11.11
CA ARG A 257 -3.58 -19.52 9.89
C ARG A 257 -4.21 -18.75 8.75
N SER A 258 -3.39 -18.05 7.99
CA SER A 258 -3.80 -17.34 6.77
C SER A 258 -2.88 -17.77 5.65
N ALA A 259 -3.43 -18.07 4.48
CA ALA A 259 -2.63 -18.28 3.29
C ALA A 259 -3.29 -17.65 2.07
N LEU A 260 -2.44 -17.29 1.11
CA LEU A 260 -2.82 -16.73 -0.17
C LEU A 260 -1.81 -17.21 -1.20
N GLU A 261 -2.27 -18.00 -2.17
CA GLU A 261 -1.41 -18.53 -3.24
C GLU A 261 -0.95 -17.40 -4.16
N THR A 262 -1.90 -16.62 -4.69
CA THR A 262 -1.60 -15.49 -5.56
C THR A 262 -2.63 -14.37 -5.39
N ALA A 263 -2.19 -13.12 -5.44
CA ALA A 263 -3.05 -11.96 -5.66
C ALA A 263 -2.39 -10.96 -6.57
N LYS A 264 -3.18 -10.33 -7.43
CA LYS A 264 -2.78 -9.24 -8.29
C LYS A 264 -3.81 -8.13 -8.22
N GLY A 265 -3.34 -6.89 -8.16
CA GLY A 265 -4.20 -5.73 -8.03
C GLY A 265 -3.65 -4.54 -8.77
N LYS A 266 -4.55 -3.71 -9.29
CA LYS A 266 -4.26 -2.35 -9.75
C LYS A 266 -5.36 -1.41 -9.28
N LEU A 267 -4.97 -0.35 -8.60
CA LEU A 267 -5.81 0.77 -8.20
C LEU A 267 -5.31 2.01 -8.93
N THR A 268 -6.21 2.80 -9.49
CA THR A 268 -5.91 4.12 -10.05
C THR A 268 -6.94 5.11 -9.56
N LEU A 269 -6.45 6.18 -8.96
CA LEU A 269 -7.21 7.31 -8.44
C LEU A 269 -6.80 8.56 -9.22
N SER A 270 -7.78 9.30 -9.69
CA SER A 270 -7.54 10.54 -10.44
C SER A 270 -8.48 11.65 -9.99
N GLY A 271 -8.05 12.90 -10.14
CA GLY A 271 -8.86 14.07 -9.78
C GLY A 271 -9.07 14.23 -8.27
N LEU A 272 -8.18 13.69 -7.43
CA LEU A 272 -8.28 13.72 -5.96
C LEU A 272 -8.26 15.14 -5.37
N SER A 273 -7.63 16.07 -6.08
CA SER A 273 -7.59 17.51 -5.72
C SER A 273 -8.79 18.31 -6.24
N SER A 274 -9.70 17.67 -6.98
CA SER A 274 -10.90 18.31 -7.51
C SER A 274 -12.15 17.88 -6.74
N ALA A 275 -13.29 18.52 -7.00
CA ALA A 275 -14.56 18.15 -6.36
C ALA A 275 -15.03 16.74 -6.75
N LYS A 276 -14.53 16.20 -7.88
CA LYS A 276 -14.97 14.95 -8.48
C LYS A 276 -13.76 14.07 -8.79
N ALA A 277 -13.74 12.87 -8.24
CA ALA A 277 -12.65 11.94 -8.49
C ALA A 277 -13.09 10.79 -9.40
N SER A 278 -12.12 10.05 -9.94
CA SER A 278 -12.38 8.77 -10.59
C SER A 278 -11.50 7.69 -9.97
N LEU A 279 -12.06 6.47 -9.93
CA LEU A 279 -11.45 5.27 -9.36
C LEU A 279 -11.52 4.15 -10.40
N VAL A 280 -10.42 3.45 -10.60
CA VAL A 280 -10.37 2.18 -11.34
C VAL A 280 -9.71 1.16 -10.43
N LEU A 281 -10.40 0.05 -10.17
CA LEU A 281 -9.91 -1.07 -9.39
C LEU A 281 -10.01 -2.34 -10.23
N ASP A 282 -8.88 -3.01 -10.40
CA ASP A 282 -8.78 -4.38 -10.88
C ASP A 282 -8.13 -5.21 -9.77
N TRP A 283 -8.81 -6.24 -9.28
CA TRP A 283 -8.28 -7.11 -8.24
C TRP A 283 -8.61 -8.55 -8.56
N THR A 284 -7.62 -9.43 -8.50
CA THR A 284 -7.84 -10.87 -8.61
C THR A 284 -6.97 -11.60 -7.59
N HIS A 285 -7.52 -12.62 -6.94
CA HIS A 285 -6.76 -13.50 -6.08
C HIS A 285 -7.22 -14.95 -6.18
N ALA A 286 -6.35 -15.86 -5.75
CA ALA A 286 -6.60 -17.29 -5.65
C ALA A 286 -5.87 -17.91 -4.46
N GLY A 287 -6.45 -19.00 -3.95
CA GLY A 287 -5.91 -19.77 -2.83
C GLY A 287 -5.99 -19.03 -1.50
N LEU A 288 -6.92 -18.08 -1.36
CA LEU A 288 -7.15 -17.44 -0.06
C LEU A 288 -7.74 -18.48 0.89
N SER A 289 -7.11 -18.62 2.05
CA SER A 289 -7.62 -19.45 3.13
C SER A 289 -7.33 -18.78 4.46
N HIS A 290 -8.26 -18.94 5.39
CA HIS A 290 -8.12 -18.42 6.74
C HIS A 290 -8.81 -19.40 7.69
N THR A 291 -8.08 -19.96 8.63
CA THR A 291 -8.56 -20.97 9.56
C THR A 291 -8.24 -20.55 11.00
N GLY A 292 -9.22 -20.59 11.90
CA GLY A 292 -9.07 -20.25 13.30
C GLY A 292 -10.38 -20.43 14.07
N ALA A 293 -10.35 -20.36 15.40
CA ALA A 293 -11.47 -20.74 16.27
C ALA A 293 -12.76 -19.91 16.12
N ARG A 294 -12.74 -18.82 15.35
CA ARG A 294 -13.88 -17.88 15.17
C ARG A 294 -14.19 -17.55 13.70
N LEU A 295 -13.72 -18.39 12.77
CA LEU A 295 -13.80 -18.10 11.34
C LEU A 295 -14.51 -19.24 10.63
N SER A 296 -15.52 -18.92 9.83
CA SER A 296 -16.07 -19.84 8.83
C SER A 296 -15.27 -19.71 7.54
N PRO A 297 -14.31 -20.62 7.26
CA PRO A 297 -13.59 -20.62 5.99
C PRO A 297 -14.55 -20.69 4.79
N ASP A 298 -15.74 -21.27 4.99
CA ASP A 298 -16.80 -21.38 3.98
C ASP A 298 -17.44 -20.06 3.55
N LEU A 299 -17.18 -18.96 4.25
CA LEU A 299 -17.68 -17.63 3.87
C LEU A 299 -16.62 -16.78 3.16
N LEU A 300 -15.36 -17.20 3.20
CA LEU A 300 -14.28 -16.47 2.54
C LEU A 300 -14.17 -16.93 1.09
N PRO A 301 -14.14 -16.00 0.11
CA PRO A 301 -13.89 -16.38 -1.26
C PRO A 301 -12.46 -16.89 -1.38
N ALA A 302 -12.28 -18.16 -1.68
CA ALA A 302 -10.97 -18.74 -1.97
C ALA A 302 -10.36 -18.17 -3.26
N ARG A 303 -11.22 -17.71 -4.17
CA ARG A 303 -10.85 -16.96 -5.38
C ARG A 303 -11.78 -15.76 -5.52
N ALA A 304 -11.23 -14.61 -5.92
CA ALA A 304 -12.03 -13.50 -6.36
C ALA A 304 -11.45 -12.80 -7.58
N SER A 305 -12.31 -12.15 -8.36
CA SER A 305 -11.95 -11.24 -9.44
C SER A 305 -12.95 -10.09 -9.45
N ILE A 306 -12.46 -8.85 -9.38
CA ILE A 306 -13.26 -7.63 -9.27
C ILE A 306 -12.70 -6.62 -10.27
N ASN A 307 -13.55 -6.08 -11.15
CA ASN A 307 -13.26 -4.94 -11.99
C ASN A 307 -14.31 -3.85 -11.76
N LEU A 308 -13.90 -2.74 -11.17
CA LEU A 308 -14.74 -1.63 -10.77
C LEU A 308 -14.19 -0.34 -11.36
N THR A 309 -15.05 0.45 -11.99
CA THR A 309 -14.75 1.81 -12.44
C THR A 309 -15.78 2.76 -11.86
N GLY A 310 -15.34 3.83 -11.23
CA GLY A 310 -16.17 4.92 -10.78
C GLY A 310 -15.69 6.24 -11.39
N THR A 311 -16.62 7.05 -11.87
CA THR A 311 -16.34 8.37 -12.44
C THR A 311 -17.20 9.42 -11.75
N SER A 312 -16.71 10.65 -11.69
CA SER A 312 -17.39 11.76 -11.02
C SER A 312 -17.79 11.43 -9.59
N LEU A 313 -16.95 10.69 -8.86
CA LEU A 313 -17.22 10.27 -7.49
C LEU A 313 -17.09 11.46 -6.54
N PRO A 314 -18.02 11.65 -5.59
CA PRO A 314 -17.88 12.66 -4.56
C PRO A 314 -16.69 12.32 -3.69
N ARG A 315 -15.97 13.35 -3.26
CA ARG A 315 -14.75 13.21 -2.45
C ARG A 315 -14.93 12.38 -1.18
N ALA A 316 -16.11 12.49 -0.56
CA ALA A 316 -16.50 11.74 0.62
C ALA A 316 -16.31 10.22 0.46
N LEU A 317 -16.55 9.69 -0.74
CA LEU A 317 -16.46 8.25 -1.02
C LEU A 317 -15.03 7.73 -0.88
N LEU A 318 -14.04 8.58 -1.14
CA LEU A 318 -12.63 8.22 -1.07
C LEU A 318 -12.06 8.37 0.34
N THR A 319 -12.59 9.30 1.14
CA THR A 319 -12.18 9.49 2.54
C THR A 319 -12.90 8.55 3.51
N GLY A 320 -13.99 7.91 3.05
CA GLY A 320 -14.87 7.11 3.90
C GLY A 320 -15.76 7.95 4.81
N ALA A 321 -15.80 9.27 4.62
CA ALA A 321 -16.68 10.15 5.37
C ALA A 321 -18.12 9.92 4.92
N LYS A 322 -18.99 9.38 5.79
CA LYS A 322 -20.40 9.18 5.48
C LYS A 322 -21.08 10.54 5.30
N PRO A 323 -21.70 10.84 4.13
CA PRO A 323 -22.46 12.08 3.96
C PRO A 323 -23.68 12.08 4.90
N ALA A 324 -24.06 13.26 5.40
CA ALA A 324 -25.20 13.41 6.32
C ALA A 324 -26.50 12.85 5.72
N ASP A 325 -26.74 13.13 4.43
CA ASP A 325 -27.94 12.71 3.69
C ASP A 325 -27.77 11.33 3.03
N GLY A 326 -26.68 10.62 3.33
CA GLY A 326 -26.36 9.31 2.74
C GLY A 326 -25.64 9.37 1.39
N TRP A 327 -25.28 8.20 0.88
CA TRP A 327 -24.44 8.08 -0.31
C TRP A 327 -25.16 8.39 -1.61
N THR A 328 -26.42 7.97 -1.76
CA THR A 328 -27.16 8.13 -3.02
C THR A 328 -27.35 9.60 -3.41
N PRO A 329 -27.78 10.51 -2.52
CA PRO A 329 -27.85 11.94 -2.86
C PRO A 329 -26.49 12.54 -3.18
N ALA A 330 -25.43 12.16 -2.44
CA ALA A 330 -24.08 12.66 -2.68
C ALA A 330 -23.53 12.22 -4.06
N LEU A 331 -23.77 10.97 -4.46
CA LEU A 331 -23.42 10.44 -5.77
C LEU A 331 -24.25 11.11 -6.88
N ALA A 332 -25.54 11.35 -6.62
CA ALA A 332 -26.42 12.02 -7.57
C ALA A 332 -26.03 13.48 -7.81
N ALA A 333 -25.70 14.22 -6.74
CA ALA A 333 -25.20 15.59 -6.82
C ALA A 333 -23.87 15.68 -7.58
N ALA A 334 -23.01 14.66 -7.45
CA ALA A 334 -21.76 14.59 -8.20
C ALA A 334 -21.95 14.17 -9.67
N GLY A 335 -23.11 13.60 -10.04
CA GLY A 335 -23.35 13.00 -11.35
C GLY A 335 -22.49 11.75 -11.56
N SER A 336 -22.34 10.94 -10.51
CA SER A 336 -21.44 9.78 -10.51
C SER A 336 -21.92 8.69 -11.44
N ALA A 337 -20.98 7.94 -12.03
CA ALA A 337 -21.26 6.66 -12.67
C ALA A 337 -20.34 5.58 -12.11
N ILE A 338 -20.92 4.42 -11.78
CA ILE A 338 -20.24 3.27 -11.21
C ILE A 338 -20.51 2.05 -12.09
N LYS A 339 -19.45 1.48 -12.64
CA LYS A 339 -19.49 0.26 -13.45
C LYS A 339 -18.72 -0.85 -12.76
N LEU A 340 -19.41 -1.91 -12.41
CA LEU A 340 -18.86 -3.20 -12.00
C LEU A 340 -18.83 -4.09 -13.24
N SER A 341 -17.73 -4.10 -13.99
CA SER A 341 -17.64 -4.91 -15.21
C SER A 341 -17.49 -6.40 -14.91
N LYS A 342 -16.98 -6.73 -13.72
CA LYS A 342 -16.78 -8.10 -13.27
C LYS A 342 -16.79 -8.19 -11.76
N LEU A 343 -17.56 -9.11 -11.23
CA LEU A 343 -17.48 -9.65 -9.89
C LEU A 343 -17.54 -11.17 -10.01
N THR A 344 -16.52 -11.83 -9.49
CA THR A 344 -16.49 -13.28 -9.36
C THR A 344 -15.98 -13.53 -7.95
N LEU A 345 -16.80 -14.11 -7.09
CA LEU A 345 -16.39 -14.61 -5.78
C LEU A 345 -16.67 -16.10 -5.79
N TRP A 346 -15.67 -16.90 -5.46
CA TRP A 346 -15.80 -18.35 -5.46
C TRP A 346 -15.22 -18.93 -4.19
N ASN A 347 -15.94 -19.88 -3.61
CA ASN A 347 -15.43 -20.82 -2.64
C ASN A 347 -16.01 -22.21 -2.94
N PRO A 348 -15.57 -23.28 -2.25
CA PRO A 348 -16.04 -24.64 -2.54
C PRO A 348 -17.56 -24.83 -2.41
N ASN A 349 -18.23 -23.96 -1.66
CA ASN A 349 -19.65 -24.08 -1.33
C ASN A 349 -20.56 -23.13 -2.10
N SER A 350 -20.01 -22.08 -2.71
CA SER A 350 -20.81 -21.01 -3.28
C SER A 350 -20.06 -20.26 -4.37
N THR A 351 -20.84 -19.60 -5.23
CA THR A 351 -20.29 -18.74 -6.28
C THR A 351 -21.19 -17.53 -6.45
N ILE A 352 -20.56 -16.36 -6.53
CA ILE A 352 -21.22 -15.08 -6.79
C ILE A 352 -20.61 -14.52 -8.06
N LEU A 353 -21.44 -14.38 -9.09
CA LEU A 353 -21.08 -13.71 -10.34
C LEU A 353 -21.90 -12.44 -10.45
N GLY A 354 -21.28 -11.32 -10.79
CA GLY A 354 -21.98 -10.06 -10.86
C GLY A 354 -21.39 -9.09 -11.86
N GLN A 355 -22.24 -8.23 -12.39
CA GLN A 355 -21.86 -7.04 -13.14
C GLN A 355 -22.97 -6.00 -13.00
N GLY A 356 -22.64 -4.74 -13.20
CA GLY A 356 -23.63 -3.67 -13.20
C GLY A 356 -23.07 -2.34 -13.70
N ASP A 357 -23.97 -1.48 -14.13
CA ASP A 357 -23.69 -0.11 -14.57
C ASP A 357 -24.76 0.78 -13.96
N PHE A 358 -24.34 1.71 -13.11
CA PHE A 358 -25.19 2.61 -12.36
C PHE A 358 -24.79 4.05 -12.62
N ARG A 359 -25.78 4.89 -12.88
CA ARG A 359 -25.63 6.35 -13.04
C ARG A 359 -26.50 7.04 -12.02
N PHE A 360 -25.89 7.95 -11.28
CA PHE A 360 -26.53 8.70 -10.23
C PHE A 360 -26.82 10.11 -10.74
N GLY A 361 -28.03 10.59 -10.47
CA GLY A 361 -28.47 11.91 -10.91
C GLY A 361 -29.91 12.21 -10.51
N PRO A 362 -30.34 13.46 -10.64
CA PRO A 362 -31.66 13.92 -10.20
C PRO A 362 -32.81 13.45 -11.12
N GLY A 363 -32.53 12.63 -12.13
CA GLY A 363 -33.50 12.23 -13.16
C GLY A 363 -34.66 11.38 -12.65
N ASN A 364 -34.57 10.80 -11.45
CA ASN A 364 -35.67 10.10 -10.80
C ASN A 364 -35.64 10.23 -9.27
N ALA A 365 -36.76 9.88 -8.62
CA ALA A 365 -36.92 9.94 -7.17
C ALA A 365 -35.92 9.07 -6.39
N SER A 366 -35.41 7.99 -7.00
CA SER A 366 -34.38 7.12 -6.42
C SER A 366 -32.96 7.69 -6.52
N GLY A 367 -32.73 8.74 -7.30
CA GLY A 367 -31.41 9.34 -7.52
C GLY A 367 -30.42 8.44 -8.29
N VAL A 368 -30.89 7.32 -8.85
CA VAL A 368 -30.06 6.30 -9.51
C VAL A 368 -30.82 5.65 -10.67
N THR A 369 -30.11 5.38 -11.75
CA THR A 369 -30.56 4.59 -12.91
C THR A 369 -29.49 3.55 -13.22
N GLY A 370 -29.87 2.44 -13.85
CA GLY A 370 -28.88 1.46 -14.25
C GLY A 370 -29.41 0.05 -14.29
N ASN A 371 -28.49 -0.88 -14.49
CA ASN A 371 -28.79 -2.30 -14.54
C ASN A 371 -27.70 -3.09 -13.84
N ALA A 372 -28.07 -4.20 -13.21
CA ALA A 372 -27.14 -5.16 -12.68
C ALA A 372 -27.65 -6.57 -12.90
N THR A 373 -26.71 -7.48 -13.17
CA THR A 373 -26.98 -8.91 -13.17
C THR A 373 -26.15 -9.56 -12.09
N LEU A 374 -26.78 -10.38 -11.26
CA LEU A 374 -26.13 -11.16 -10.21
C LEU A 374 -26.57 -12.62 -10.36
N SER A 375 -25.64 -13.55 -10.21
CA SER A 375 -25.91 -14.98 -10.13
C SER A 375 -25.31 -15.52 -8.85
N LEU A 376 -26.13 -16.15 -8.03
CA LEU A 376 -25.75 -16.70 -6.73
C LEU A 376 -25.98 -18.20 -6.73
N ARG A 377 -24.92 -18.98 -6.52
CA ARG A 377 -25.02 -20.43 -6.31
C ARG A 377 -24.64 -20.77 -4.88
N GLY A 378 -25.34 -21.73 -4.29
CA GLY A 378 -25.06 -22.21 -2.94
C GLY A 378 -25.49 -21.25 -1.83
N VAL A 379 -26.53 -20.45 -2.08
CA VAL A 379 -27.09 -19.48 -1.12
C VAL A 379 -27.43 -20.16 0.21
N ASP A 380 -28.01 -21.35 0.18
CA ASP A 380 -28.33 -22.15 1.38
C ASP A 380 -27.10 -22.42 2.25
N LYS A 381 -25.96 -22.72 1.61
CA LYS A 381 -24.70 -22.99 2.32
C LYS A 381 -24.12 -21.72 2.91
N ILE A 382 -24.22 -20.59 2.21
CA ILE A 382 -23.83 -19.27 2.76
C ILE A 382 -24.66 -18.95 3.99
N ILE A 383 -25.99 -19.09 3.90
CA ILE A 383 -26.90 -18.83 5.02
C ILE A 383 -26.59 -19.74 6.22
N THR A 384 -26.39 -21.04 5.97
CA THR A 384 -25.99 -22.01 6.99
C THR A 384 -24.67 -21.59 7.65
N GLY A 385 -23.66 -21.22 6.84
CA GLY A 385 -22.36 -20.76 7.34
C GLY A 385 -22.46 -19.48 8.17
N ILE A 386 -23.29 -18.52 7.79
CA ILE A 386 -23.54 -17.29 8.56
C ILE A 386 -24.20 -17.62 9.90
N ASN A 387 -25.23 -18.44 9.91
CA ASN A 387 -25.92 -18.84 11.14
C ASN A 387 -24.98 -19.56 12.12
N GLN A 388 -24.09 -20.41 11.60
CA GLN A 388 -23.12 -21.16 12.40
C GLN A 388 -21.97 -20.29 12.94
N SER A 389 -21.46 -19.32 12.17
CA SER A 389 -20.32 -18.49 12.58
C SER A 389 -20.68 -17.23 13.35
N MET A 390 -21.79 -16.59 13.00
CA MET A 390 -22.13 -15.25 13.50
C MET A 390 -23.24 -15.27 14.57
N GLY A 391 -23.88 -16.42 14.80
CA GLY A 391 -24.95 -16.56 15.79
C GLY A 391 -26.05 -15.51 15.59
N ALA A 392 -26.50 -14.87 16.68
CA ALA A 392 -27.54 -13.84 16.64
C ALA A 392 -27.20 -12.63 15.74
N ASN A 393 -25.92 -12.28 15.61
CA ASN A 393 -25.47 -11.17 14.75
C ASN A 393 -25.55 -11.52 13.25
N GLY A 394 -25.60 -12.81 12.91
CA GLY A 394 -25.78 -13.31 11.55
C GLY A 394 -27.24 -13.35 11.10
N ALA A 395 -28.20 -13.33 12.03
CA ALA A 395 -29.61 -13.56 11.73
C ALA A 395 -30.17 -12.51 10.74
N THR A 396 -29.82 -11.23 10.89
CA THR A 396 -30.27 -10.18 9.97
C THR A 396 -29.69 -10.36 8.56
N LEU A 397 -28.42 -10.77 8.45
CA LEU A 397 -27.79 -11.07 7.16
C LEU A 397 -28.40 -12.33 6.52
N ALA A 398 -28.67 -13.35 7.32
CA ALA A 398 -29.35 -14.56 6.88
C ALA A 398 -30.76 -14.26 6.38
N ILE A 399 -31.54 -13.41 7.07
CA ILE A 399 -32.86 -12.95 6.62
C ILE A 399 -32.76 -12.24 5.26
N GLY A 400 -31.78 -11.34 5.09
CA GLY A 400 -31.53 -10.68 3.82
C GLY A 400 -31.21 -11.66 2.68
N LEU A 401 -30.42 -12.70 2.96
CA LEU A 401 -30.09 -13.73 1.98
C LEU A 401 -31.27 -14.66 1.67
N TYR A 402 -32.11 -14.99 2.64
CA TYR A 402 -33.37 -15.71 2.41
C TYR A 402 -34.31 -14.91 1.52
N ALA A 403 -34.43 -13.59 1.78
CA ALA A 403 -35.22 -12.71 0.93
C ALA A 403 -34.67 -12.67 -0.50
N LEU A 404 -33.35 -12.56 -0.67
CA LEU A 404 -32.72 -12.67 -2.00
C LEU A 404 -33.05 -14.02 -2.64
N GLN A 405 -32.85 -15.14 -1.95
CA GLN A 405 -33.13 -16.47 -2.48
C GLN A 405 -34.54 -16.60 -3.08
N GLY A 406 -35.56 -16.07 -2.40
CA GLY A 406 -36.95 -16.11 -2.86
C GLY A 406 -37.25 -15.19 -4.06
N LEU A 407 -36.43 -14.17 -4.29
CA LEU A 407 -36.60 -13.22 -5.39
C LEU A 407 -35.83 -13.62 -6.65
N GLY A 408 -34.82 -14.47 -6.51
CA GLY A 408 -34.01 -14.95 -7.61
C GLY A 408 -34.76 -15.95 -8.48
N ARG A 409 -34.58 -15.88 -9.79
CA ARG A 409 -35.05 -16.92 -10.71
C ARG A 409 -34.17 -18.16 -10.52
N PRO A 410 -34.70 -19.29 -10.03
CA PRO A 410 -33.91 -20.49 -9.85
C PRO A 410 -33.58 -21.11 -11.21
N GLU A 411 -32.35 -21.54 -11.35
CA GLU A 411 -31.84 -22.28 -12.50
C GLU A 411 -31.14 -23.54 -11.99
N PRO A 412 -31.73 -24.73 -12.17
CA PRO A 412 -31.10 -25.98 -11.78
C PRO A 412 -29.82 -26.20 -12.58
N GLY A 413 -28.74 -26.54 -11.90
CA GLY A 413 -27.46 -26.90 -12.51
C GLY A 413 -26.85 -28.16 -11.90
N PRO A 414 -25.79 -28.71 -12.53
CA PRO A 414 -25.13 -29.93 -12.06
C PRO A 414 -24.49 -29.77 -10.67
N GLU A 415 -24.18 -28.53 -10.26
CA GLU A 415 -23.59 -28.18 -8.95
C GLU A 415 -24.61 -27.56 -7.99
N GLY A 416 -25.91 -27.74 -8.24
CA GLY A 416 -27.02 -27.21 -7.45
C GLY A 416 -27.73 -26.02 -8.10
N THR A 417 -28.69 -25.45 -7.38
CA THR A 417 -29.51 -24.33 -7.86
C THR A 417 -28.72 -23.03 -7.89
N THR A 418 -28.72 -22.36 -9.04
CA THR A 418 -28.23 -20.99 -9.20
C THR A 418 -29.41 -20.04 -9.23
N HIS A 419 -29.39 -19.00 -8.41
CA HIS A 419 -30.40 -17.95 -8.39
C HIS A 419 -29.91 -16.78 -9.23
N GLN A 420 -30.64 -16.45 -10.30
CA GLN A 420 -30.34 -15.31 -11.17
C GLN A 420 -31.17 -14.08 -10.77
N TYR A 421 -30.53 -12.92 -10.85
CA TYR A 421 -31.11 -11.62 -10.55
C TYR A 421 -30.75 -10.64 -11.67
N ALA A 422 -31.74 -10.09 -12.34
CA ALA A 422 -31.61 -8.99 -13.27
C ALA A 422 -32.32 -7.77 -12.71
N LEU A 423 -31.56 -6.85 -12.13
CA LEU A 423 -32.05 -5.58 -11.61
C LEU A 423 -32.00 -4.53 -12.72
N THR A 424 -33.09 -3.81 -12.93
CA THR A 424 -33.12 -2.60 -13.77
C THR A 424 -33.77 -1.46 -13.00
N ILE A 425 -33.13 -0.30 -12.99
CA ILE A 425 -33.67 0.94 -12.45
C ILE A 425 -33.80 1.92 -13.61
N THR A 426 -35.04 2.17 -14.00
CA THR A 426 -35.37 2.96 -15.18
C THR A 426 -35.21 4.48 -14.92
N PRO A 427 -35.14 5.30 -15.98
CA PRO A 427 -35.15 6.76 -15.84
C PRO A 427 -36.38 7.33 -15.12
N THR A 428 -37.50 6.60 -15.05
CA THR A 428 -38.70 7.03 -14.30
C THR A 428 -38.63 6.65 -12.81
N GLY A 429 -37.60 5.91 -12.39
CA GLY A 429 -37.46 5.40 -11.02
C GLY A 429 -38.22 4.11 -10.75
N GLN A 430 -38.81 3.49 -11.77
CA GLN A 430 -39.33 2.13 -11.67
C GLN A 430 -38.16 1.15 -11.54
N VAL A 431 -38.25 0.28 -10.54
CA VAL A 431 -37.28 -0.80 -10.30
C VAL A 431 -37.92 -2.11 -10.73
N THR A 432 -37.26 -2.84 -11.62
CA THR A 432 -37.65 -4.21 -11.96
C THR A 432 -36.60 -5.20 -11.50
N LEU A 433 -37.04 -6.35 -11.01
CA LEU A 433 -36.21 -7.49 -10.67
C LEU A 433 -36.70 -8.69 -11.46
N ASN A 434 -35.83 -9.25 -12.30
CA ASN A 434 -36.18 -10.35 -13.21
C ASN A 434 -37.38 -10.02 -14.13
N GLY A 435 -37.54 -8.74 -14.48
CA GLY A 435 -38.65 -8.24 -15.32
C GLY A 435 -39.93 -7.91 -14.56
N THR A 436 -40.04 -8.27 -13.27
CA THR A 436 -41.20 -7.96 -12.42
C THR A 436 -40.99 -6.64 -11.69
N ASP A 437 -42.04 -5.82 -11.54
CA ASP A 437 -41.96 -4.60 -10.75
C ASP A 437 -41.63 -4.91 -9.28
N ALA A 438 -40.51 -4.37 -8.83
CA ALA A 438 -39.97 -4.52 -7.48
C ALA A 438 -39.81 -3.16 -6.78
N THR A 439 -40.47 -2.11 -7.28
CA THR A 439 -40.31 -0.73 -6.81
C THR A 439 -40.68 -0.57 -5.34
N SER A 440 -41.79 -1.17 -4.90
CA SER A 440 -42.24 -1.11 -3.49
C SER A 440 -41.27 -1.82 -2.55
N LEU A 441 -40.80 -3.00 -2.94
CA LEU A 441 -39.80 -3.78 -2.19
C LEU A 441 -38.50 -2.99 -2.02
N PHE A 442 -37.99 -2.40 -3.11
CA PHE A 442 -36.74 -1.65 -3.08
C PHE A 442 -36.84 -0.38 -2.22
N ARG A 443 -37.98 0.33 -2.28
CA ARG A 443 -38.25 1.48 -1.39
C ARG A 443 -38.30 1.05 0.08
N GLY A 444 -38.93 -0.10 0.37
CA GLY A 444 -38.96 -0.68 1.71
C GLY A 444 -37.56 -0.94 2.25
N LEU A 445 -36.68 -1.58 1.46
CA LEU A 445 -35.29 -1.87 1.87
C LEU A 445 -34.45 -0.61 2.07
N MET A 446 -34.65 0.41 1.24
CA MET A 446 -33.93 1.69 1.35
C MET A 446 -34.33 2.51 2.58
N ALA A 447 -35.54 2.31 3.11
CA ALA A 447 -36.04 3.02 4.29
C ALA A 447 -35.56 2.44 5.63
N VAL A 448 -34.92 1.27 5.62
CA VAL A 448 -34.46 0.56 6.84
C VAL A 448 -33.03 0.95 7.26
N ASN A 449 -32.38 1.90 6.56
CA ASN A 449 -30.99 2.30 6.79
C ASN A 449 -30.82 3.68 7.44
#